data_AF-A0A3C0TMC1-F1
#
_entry.id   AF-A0A3C0TMC1-F1
#
_cell.length_a   1.000
_cell.length_b   1.000
_cell.length_c   1.000
_cell.angle_alpha   90.00
_cell.angle_beta   90.00
_cell.angle_gamma   90.00
#
_symmetry.space_group_name_H-M   'P 1'
#
loop_
_entity.id
_entity.type
_entity.pdbx_description
1 polymer ?
#
loop_
_entity_poly.entity_id
_entity_poly.type
_entity_poly.pdbx_seq_one_letter_code
_entity_poly.pdbx_strand_id
1 'polypeptide(L)'
;MNENNNQTNKFLPVWVWVIVLLQIFLVIFFSAGTAMSPSDFIPDVTELNYVTQLYITRNVTVALGIIIALLLKSHRALLLIFAVRLLTDISDVVTVYALNVEVIKESVPMVVALLIIPALFAISYLWKRIK
;
A
#
# COMPACT_ATOMS: atom_id res chain seq x y z
N MET A 1 -29.15 8.84 25.97
CA MET A 1 -27.91 9.61 25.72
C MET A 1 -27.58 9.42 24.24
N ASN A 2 -27.77 10.45 23.41
CA ASN A 2 -27.76 10.35 21.95
C ASN A 2 -26.33 10.16 21.40
N GLU A 3 -25.97 8.95 20.98
CA GLU A 3 -24.72 8.68 20.25
C GLU A 3 -24.72 9.21 18.80
N ASN A 4 -25.86 9.69 18.31
CA ASN A 4 -26.05 10.00 16.88
C ASN A 4 -25.50 11.36 16.42
N ASN A 5 -24.97 12.22 17.31
CA ASN A 5 -24.57 13.59 16.94
C ASN A 5 -23.07 13.80 16.65
N ASN A 6 -22.23 12.75 16.74
CA ASN A 6 -20.77 12.87 16.59
C ASN A 6 -20.22 12.38 15.23
N GLN A 7 -21.09 12.08 14.25
CA GLN A 7 -20.66 11.56 12.94
C GLN A 7 -20.33 12.63 11.90
N THR A 8 -20.54 13.93 12.17
CA THR A 8 -20.57 14.97 11.13
C THR A 8 -19.24 15.65 10.79
N ASN A 9 -18.08 15.17 11.24
CA ASN A 9 -16.80 15.82 10.87
C ASN A 9 -15.57 14.88 10.73
N LYS A 10 -15.77 13.57 10.58
CA LYS A 10 -14.65 12.63 10.42
C LYS A 10 -14.16 12.62 8.97
N PHE A 11 -12.89 12.96 8.76
CA PHE A 11 -12.23 12.91 7.45
C PHE A 11 -12.37 11.52 6.80
N LEU A 12 -12.11 10.45 7.56
CA LEU A 12 -12.31 9.07 7.11
C LEU A 12 -13.06 8.27 8.17
N PRO A 13 -13.90 7.30 7.78
CA PRO A 13 -14.48 6.33 8.70
C PRO A 13 -13.39 5.39 9.23
N VAL A 14 -13.62 4.80 10.40
CA VAL A 14 -12.62 4.00 11.13
C VAL A 14 -12.06 2.86 10.28
N TRP A 15 -12.90 2.17 9.50
CA TRP A 15 -12.46 1.06 8.67
C TRP A 15 -11.52 1.50 7.53
N VAL A 16 -11.68 2.71 6.96
CA VAL A 16 -10.74 3.25 5.97
C VAL A 16 -9.43 3.65 6.64
N TRP A 17 -9.49 4.18 7.87
CA TRP A 17 -8.29 4.43 8.66
C TRP A 17 -7.48 3.17 8.90
N VAL A 18 -8.14 2.05 9.23
CA VAL A 18 -7.48 0.74 9.39
C VAL A 18 -6.75 0.34 8.10
N ILE A 19 -7.41 0.45 6.95
CA ILE A 19 -6.78 0.14 5.65
C ILE A 19 -5.57 1.04 5.40
N VAL A 20 -5.71 2.35 5.61
CA VAL A 20 -4.64 3.32 5.38
C VAL A 20 -3.43 3.04 6.27
N LEU A 21 -3.65 2.82 7.56
CA LEU A 21 -2.58 2.54 8.52
C LEU A 21 -1.91 1.20 8.24
N LEU A 22 -2.69 0.18 7.88
CA LEU A 22 -2.17 -1.12 7.47
C LEU A 22 -1.27 -0.99 6.24
N GLN A 23 -1.68 -0.22 5.23
CA GLN A 23 -0.90 0.01 4.01
C GLN A 23 0.43 0.70 4.33
N ILE A 24 0.40 1.79 5.11
CA ILE A 24 1.63 2.47 5.55
C ILE A 24 2.55 1.53 6.31
N PHE A 25 1.99 0.80 7.29
CA PHE A 25 2.76 -0.12 8.11
C PHE A 25 3.43 -1.21 7.28
N LEU A 26 2.67 -1.90 6.42
CA LEU A 26 3.21 -3.00 5.62
C LEU A 26 4.32 -2.52 4.69
N VAL A 27 4.11 -1.44 3.93
CA VAL A 27 5.12 -1.00 2.97
C VAL A 27 6.39 -0.48 3.65
N ILE A 28 6.28 0.15 4.81
CA ILE A 28 7.45 0.56 5.61
C ILE A 28 8.14 -0.67 6.21
N PHE A 29 7.38 -1.61 6.78
CA PHE A 29 7.91 -2.84 7.36
C PHE A 29 8.71 -3.64 6.33
N PHE A 30 8.12 -3.88 5.15
CA PHE A 30 8.82 -4.58 4.07
C PHE A 30 10.03 -3.79 3.56
N SER A 31 9.93 -2.46 3.43
CA SER A 31 11.06 -1.63 2.97
C SER A 31 12.22 -1.62 3.96
N ALA A 32 11.94 -1.40 5.25
CA ALA A 32 12.94 -1.41 6.30
C ALA A 32 13.54 -2.81 6.48
N GLY A 33 12.69 -3.85 6.41
CA GLY A 33 13.10 -5.24 6.43
C GLY A 33 14.09 -5.57 5.32
N THR A 34 13.74 -5.26 4.06
CA THR A 34 14.64 -5.43 2.92
C THR A 34 15.92 -4.59 3.05
N ALA A 35 15.87 -3.41 3.67
CA ALA A 35 17.05 -2.59 3.88
C ALA A 35 18.02 -3.15 4.93
N MET A 36 17.50 -3.79 5.98
CA MET A 36 18.28 -4.32 7.10
C MET A 36 18.77 -5.76 6.83
N SER A 37 17.91 -6.58 6.26
CA SER A 37 18.16 -8.00 6.00
C SER A 37 17.55 -8.41 4.64
N PRO A 38 18.16 -8.05 3.49
CA PRO A 38 17.59 -8.33 2.17
C PRO A 38 17.18 -9.80 1.98
N SER A 39 18.00 -10.74 2.48
CA SER A 39 17.81 -12.18 2.33
C SER A 39 16.58 -12.72 3.06
N ASP A 40 16.15 -12.07 4.14
CA ASP A 40 14.99 -12.49 4.92
C ASP A 40 13.66 -12.12 4.23
N PHE A 41 13.71 -11.19 3.28
CA PHE A 41 12.54 -10.62 2.61
C PHE A 41 12.49 -10.96 1.12
N ILE A 42 13.64 -11.16 0.48
CA ILE A 42 13.77 -11.53 -0.92
C ILE A 42 14.81 -12.66 -1.00
N PRO A 43 14.38 -13.90 -1.31
CA PRO A 43 15.33 -15.00 -1.45
C PRO A 43 16.35 -14.71 -2.55
N ASP A 44 17.54 -15.29 -2.39
CA ASP A 44 18.71 -15.12 -3.28
C ASP A 44 19.30 -13.70 -3.37
N VAL A 45 18.78 -12.75 -2.59
CA VAL A 45 19.36 -11.41 -2.48
C VAL A 45 20.09 -11.28 -1.15
N THR A 46 21.43 -11.28 -1.20
CA THR A 46 22.27 -11.16 0.00
C THR A 46 22.67 -9.73 0.33
N GLU A 47 22.59 -8.82 -0.63
CA GLU A 47 23.04 -7.43 -0.50
C GLU A 47 22.05 -6.44 -1.13
N LEU A 48 22.10 -5.20 -0.64
CA LEU A 48 21.38 -4.09 -1.25
C LEU A 48 21.93 -3.81 -2.64
N ASN A 49 21.11 -4.09 -3.65
CA ASN A 49 21.39 -3.81 -5.05
C ASN A 49 20.33 -2.85 -5.64
N TYR A 50 20.52 -2.48 -6.90
CA TYR A 50 19.60 -1.59 -7.62
C TYR A 50 18.13 -2.05 -7.56
N VAL A 51 17.87 -3.36 -7.69
CA VAL A 51 16.51 -3.94 -7.68
C VAL A 51 15.86 -3.76 -6.31
N THR A 52 16.58 -4.09 -5.23
CA THR A 52 16.07 -3.89 -3.86
C THR A 52 15.86 -2.42 -3.52
N GLN A 53 16.75 -1.53 -3.97
CA GLN A 53 16.60 -0.10 -3.78
C GLN A 53 15.38 0.45 -4.52
N LEU A 54 15.11 -0.04 -5.73
CA LEU A 54 13.93 0.35 -6.50
C LEU A 54 12.64 -0.12 -5.78
N TYR A 55 12.63 -1.34 -5.26
CA TYR A 55 11.55 -1.87 -4.43
C TYR A 55 11.29 -1.01 -3.19
N ILE A 56 12.33 -0.72 -2.41
CA ILE A 56 12.28 0.13 -1.21
C ILE A 56 11.75 1.51 -1.58
N THR A 57 12.34 2.15 -2.59
CA THR A 57 12.00 3.51 -3.00
C THR A 57 10.53 3.61 -3.39
N ARG A 58 10.03 2.69 -4.22
CA ARG A 58 8.62 2.67 -4.64
C ARG A 58 7.67 2.57 -3.45
N ASN A 59 7.95 1.67 -2.50
CA ASN A 59 7.14 1.47 -1.31
C ASN A 59 7.16 2.68 -0.37
N VAL A 60 8.34 3.23 -0.09
CA VAL A 60 8.51 4.42 0.76
C VAL A 60 7.85 5.65 0.13
N THR A 61 7.99 5.86 -1.19
CA THR A 61 7.34 6.97 -1.90
C THR A 61 5.82 6.89 -1.78
N VAL A 62 5.23 5.69 -1.90
CA VAL A 62 3.79 5.52 -1.68
C VAL A 62 3.39 5.83 -0.24
N ALA A 63 4.11 5.31 0.76
CA ALA A 63 3.84 5.63 2.16
C ALA A 63 3.87 7.14 2.43
N LEU A 64 4.91 7.83 1.94
CA LEU A 64 5.01 9.28 2.05
C LEU A 64 3.85 9.98 1.35
N GLY A 65 3.46 9.53 0.15
CA GLY A 65 2.30 10.06 -0.56
C GLY A 65 1.00 9.91 0.24
N ILE A 66 0.79 8.76 0.88
CA ILE A 66 -0.37 8.52 1.75
C ILE A 66 -0.31 9.47 2.96
N ILE A 67 0.84 9.57 3.64
CA ILE A 67 1.01 10.45 4.80
C ILE A 67 0.72 11.91 4.42
N ILE A 68 1.26 12.39 3.29
CA ILE A 68 1.00 13.74 2.79
C ILE A 68 -0.49 13.93 2.52
N ALA A 69 -1.15 12.98 1.86
CA ALA A 69 -2.58 13.05 1.58
C ALA A 69 -3.43 13.11 2.87
N LEU A 70 -3.03 12.39 3.93
CA LEU A 70 -3.64 12.45 5.25
C LEU A 70 -3.42 13.80 5.94
N LEU A 71 -2.20 14.34 5.91
CA LEU A 71 -1.87 15.64 6.49
C LEU A 71 -2.66 16.77 5.81
N LEU A 72 -2.81 16.69 4.49
CA LEU A 72 -3.63 17.60 3.70
C LEU A 72 -5.13 17.39 3.90
N LYS A 73 -5.54 16.30 4.58
CA LYS A 73 -6.94 15.87 4.72
C LYS A 73 -7.69 15.87 3.38
N SER A 74 -7.02 15.39 2.33
CA SER A 74 -7.54 15.43 0.95
C SER A 74 -7.95 14.03 0.48
N HIS A 75 -9.26 13.81 0.32
CA HIS A 75 -9.77 12.57 -0.27
C HIS A 75 -9.25 12.34 -1.69
N ARG A 76 -9.12 13.42 -2.47
CA ARG A 76 -8.61 13.38 -3.86
C ARG A 76 -7.15 12.94 -3.90
N ALA A 77 -6.31 13.50 -3.04
CA ALA A 77 -4.91 13.10 -2.95
C ALA A 77 -4.79 11.63 -2.52
N LEU A 78 -5.58 11.22 -1.52
CA LEU A 78 -5.56 9.84 -1.02
C LEU A 78 -6.05 8.85 -2.07
N LEU A 79 -7.09 9.21 -2.83
CA LEU A 79 -7.59 8.42 -3.94
C LEU A 79 -6.52 8.24 -5.02
N LEU A 80 -5.85 9.33 -5.42
CA LEU A 80 -4.80 9.28 -6.45
C LEU A 80 -3.64 8.37 -6.02
N ILE A 81 -3.16 8.52 -4.79
CA ILE A 81 -2.06 7.68 -4.29
C ILE A 81 -2.47 6.21 -4.21
N PHE A 82 -3.68 5.90 -3.74
CA PHE A 82 -4.15 4.51 -3.76
C PHE A 82 -4.34 3.96 -5.17
N ALA A 83 -4.81 4.77 -6.13
CA ALA A 83 -4.93 4.35 -7.52
C ALA A 83 -3.55 4.03 -8.13
N VAL A 84 -2.56 4.90 -7.93
CA VAL A 84 -1.18 4.64 -8.35
C VAL A 84 -0.65 3.36 -7.72
N ARG A 85 -0.86 3.19 -6.40
CA ARG A 85 -0.43 1.99 -5.68
C ARG A 85 -1.06 0.71 -6.25
N LEU A 86 -2.37 0.74 -6.47
CA LEU A 86 -3.09 -0.39 -7.03
C LEU A 86 -2.52 -0.78 -8.41
N LEU A 87 -2.28 0.21 -9.27
CA LEU A 87 -1.70 -0.02 -10.59
C LEU A 87 -0.29 -0.62 -10.50
N THR A 88 0.56 -0.11 -9.60
CA THR A 88 1.91 -0.65 -9.42
C THR A 88 1.89 -2.08 -8.88
N ASP A 89 1.00 -2.38 -7.93
CA ASP A 89 0.92 -3.73 -7.33
C ASP A 89 0.37 -4.75 -8.35
N ILE A 90 -0.63 -4.37 -9.15
CA ILE A 90 -1.12 -5.21 -10.24
C ILE A 90 -0.01 -5.44 -11.28
N SER A 91 0.73 -4.39 -11.65
CA SER A 91 1.84 -4.49 -12.59
C SER A 91 2.92 -5.46 -12.08
N ASP A 92 3.27 -5.40 -10.80
CA ASP A 92 4.23 -6.32 -10.18
C ASP A 92 3.72 -7.77 -10.22
N VAL A 93 2.47 -8.00 -9.83
CA VAL A 93 1.87 -9.34 -9.85
C VAL A 93 1.85 -9.92 -11.27
N VAL A 94 1.44 -9.13 -12.27
CA VAL A 94 1.46 -9.55 -13.67
C VAL A 94 2.88 -9.87 -14.13
N THR A 95 3.86 -9.04 -13.77
CA THR A 95 5.26 -9.23 -14.14
C THR A 95 5.84 -10.52 -13.53
N VAL A 96 5.54 -10.82 -12.26
CA VAL A 96 5.96 -12.06 -11.58
C VAL A 96 5.45 -13.29 -12.33
N TYR A 97 4.19 -13.30 -12.75
CA TYR A 97 3.64 -14.42 -13.52
C TYR A 97 4.15 -14.47 -14.97
N ALA A 98 4.26 -13.32 -15.64
CA ALA A 98 4.71 -13.25 -17.03
C ALA A 98 6.18 -13.69 -17.20
N LEU A 99 7.03 -13.37 -16.22
CA LEU A 99 8.45 -13.70 -16.23
C LEU A 99 8.79 -15.00 -15.47
N ASN A 100 7.78 -15.71 -14.93
CA ASN A 100 7.94 -16.93 -14.14
C ASN A 100 8.99 -16.79 -13.01
N VAL A 101 8.89 -15.71 -12.22
CA VAL A 101 9.79 -15.48 -11.08
C VAL A 101 9.36 -16.35 -9.90
N GLU A 102 9.81 -17.61 -9.88
CA GLU A 102 9.42 -18.62 -8.88
C GLU A 102 9.64 -18.14 -7.44
N VAL A 103 10.78 -17.49 -7.21
CA VAL A 103 11.22 -16.96 -5.91
C VAL A 103 10.19 -16.02 -5.26
N ILE A 104 9.44 -15.26 -6.06
CA ILE A 104 8.49 -14.23 -5.56
C ILE A 104 7.03 -14.70 -5.70
N LYS A 105 6.77 -15.74 -6.50
CA LYS A 105 5.43 -16.23 -6.85
C LYS A 105 4.61 -16.61 -5.62
N GLU A 106 5.23 -17.22 -4.61
CA GLU A 106 4.58 -17.62 -3.37
C GLU A 106 4.11 -16.43 -2.51
N SER A 107 4.71 -15.26 -2.68
CA SER A 107 4.31 -14.04 -1.95
C SER A 107 3.08 -13.34 -2.56
N VAL A 108 2.73 -13.67 -3.81
CA VAL A 108 1.66 -12.98 -4.56
C VAL A 108 0.29 -13.06 -3.86
N PRO A 109 -0.18 -14.21 -3.34
CA PRO A 109 -1.47 -14.27 -2.64
C PRO A 109 -1.53 -13.31 -1.44
N MET A 110 -0.42 -13.15 -0.71
CA MET A 110 -0.32 -12.21 0.40
C MET A 110 -0.45 -10.76 -0.08
N VAL A 111 0.25 -10.39 -1.16
CA VAL A 111 0.16 -9.05 -1.77
C VAL A 111 -1.28 -8.76 -2.22
N VAL A 112 -1.93 -9.73 -2.85
CA VAL A 112 -3.32 -9.59 -3.29
C VAL A 112 -4.26 -9.35 -2.10
N ALA A 113 -4.16 -10.20 -1.07
CA ALA A 113 -5.05 -10.17 0.08
C ALA A 113 -4.84 -8.94 0.99
N LEU A 114 -3.58 -8.54 1.21
CA LEU A 114 -3.23 -7.51 2.19
C LEU A 114 -3.04 -6.11 1.57
N LEU A 115 -2.71 -6.02 0.28
CA LEU A 115 -2.43 -4.75 -0.39
C LEU A 115 -3.48 -4.40 -1.43
N ILE A 116 -3.69 -5.25 -2.43
CA ILE A 116 -4.56 -4.96 -3.58
C ILE A 116 -6.04 -4.87 -3.17
N ILE A 117 -6.55 -5.89 -2.49
CA ILE A 117 -7.96 -5.94 -2.08
C ILE A 117 -8.32 -4.78 -1.14
N PRO A 118 -7.55 -4.49 -0.06
CA PRO A 118 -7.84 -3.34 0.79
C PRO A 118 -7.76 -2.00 0.05
N ALA A 119 -6.79 -1.83 -0.86
CA ALA A 119 -6.70 -0.62 -1.67
C ALA A 119 -7.94 -0.43 -2.57
N LEU A 120 -8.46 -1.49 -3.19
CA LEU A 120 -9.71 -1.45 -3.98
C LEU A 120 -10.91 -0.98 -3.15
N PHE A 121 -11.05 -1.46 -1.91
CA PHE A 121 -12.12 -1.01 -1.01
C PHE A 121 -11.98 0.47 -0.65
N ALA A 122 -10.77 0.92 -0.32
CA ALA A 122 -10.50 2.32 -0.02
C ALA A 122 -10.78 3.23 -1.23
N ILE A 123 -10.31 2.86 -2.42
CA ILE A 123 -10.56 3.58 -3.68
C ILE A 123 -12.06 3.67 -3.95
N SER A 124 -12.78 2.55 -3.86
CA SER A 124 -14.23 2.50 -4.09
C SER A 124 -15.00 3.43 -3.16
N TYR A 125 -14.59 3.54 -1.90
CA TYR A 125 -15.17 4.47 -0.95
C TYR A 125 -14.81 5.92 -1.27
N LEU A 126 -13.53 6.22 -1.49
CA LEU A 126 -13.05 7.58 -1.75
C LEU A 126 -13.67 8.15 -3.03
N TRP A 127 -13.81 7.34 -4.08
CA TRP A 127 -14.46 7.73 -5.33
C TRP A 127 -15.91 8.18 -5.10
N LYS A 128 -16.66 7.47 -4.26
CA LYS A 128 -18.05 7.82 -3.91
C LYS A 128 -18.17 9.10 -3.06
N ARG A 129 -17.09 9.52 -2.38
CA ARG A 129 -17.06 10.73 -1.54
C ARG A 129 -16.62 12.00 -2.27
N ILE A 130 -16.03 11.86 -3.45
CA ILE A 130 -15.50 12.98 -4.26
C ILE A 130 -16.49 13.45 -5.33
N LYS A 131 -17.49 12.63 -5.65
CA LYS A 131 -18.70 13.06 -6.35
C LYS A 131 -19.51 14.02 -5.49
#